data_AF-A0A9E5N8P6-F1
#
_entry.id   AF-A0A9E5N8P6-F1
#
_cell.length_a   1.000
_cell.length_b   1.000
_cell.length_c   1.000
_cell.angle_alpha   90.00
_cell.angle_beta   90.00
_cell.angle_gamma   90.00
#
_symmetry.space_group_name_H-M   'P 1'
#
loop_
_entity.id
_entity.type
_entity.pdbx_description
1 polymer ?
#
loop_
_entity_poly.entity_id
_entity_poly.type
_entity_poly.pdbx_seq_one_letter_code
_entity_poly.pdbx_strand_id
1 'polypeptide(L)'
;MTLPVVKGAAQLDAFLGRFLRRYAFVNHLNIACFAEAFARHLRAQTVPRDPFSLLPMLGLQLHRSPQLFASRAIWIKTNNTYAIHYSQYENRSSIRFSLWHEAFEILAEHPHFPSLLPPAEKERLADRFAASLLMPDWAIRREVKRFATNGAGLVAVLADCFGVSRTAMRRRLREVAPHLYRRRNRSRPWTPLFSHKGKLSAPCKDGNRTCLI
;
A
#
# COMPACT_ATOMS: atom_id res chain seq x y z
N MET A 1 19.33 6.14 19.27
CA MET A 1 19.59 4.81 18.70
C MET A 1 19.45 4.87 17.18
N THR A 2 20.56 4.95 16.46
CA THR A 2 20.62 4.99 14.99
C THR A 2 20.27 3.63 14.38
N LEU A 3 19.50 3.61 13.29
CA LEU A 3 19.30 2.39 12.49
C LEU A 3 20.64 2.04 11.80
N PRO A 4 21.00 0.76 11.68
CA PRO A 4 22.15 0.38 10.88
C PRO A 4 21.90 0.84 9.44
N VAL A 5 22.80 1.66 8.89
CA VAL A 5 22.75 2.04 7.48
C VAL A 5 23.15 0.82 6.67
N VAL A 6 22.16 0.18 6.04
CA VAL A 6 22.35 -0.97 5.18
C VAL A 6 22.85 -0.49 3.82
N LYS A 7 24.02 -0.96 3.38
CA LYS A 7 24.61 -0.62 2.08
C LYS A 7 24.63 -1.84 1.17
N GLY A 8 23.82 -1.81 0.11
CA GLY A 8 23.77 -2.84 -0.92
C GLY A 8 22.86 -4.03 -0.62
N ALA A 9 22.64 -4.85 -1.63
CA ALA A 9 21.67 -5.94 -1.62
C ALA A 9 22.00 -7.02 -0.58
N ALA A 10 23.27 -7.43 -0.46
CA ALA A 10 23.67 -8.48 0.47
C ALA A 10 23.41 -8.10 1.95
N GLN A 11 23.65 -6.84 2.31
CA GLN A 11 23.37 -6.37 3.67
C GLN A 11 21.87 -6.28 3.94
N LEU A 12 21.07 -5.89 2.93
CA LEU A 12 19.62 -5.88 3.02
C LEU A 12 19.07 -7.30 3.18
N ASP A 13 19.52 -8.25 2.35
CA ASP A 13 19.15 -9.67 2.44
C ASP A 13 19.51 -10.24 3.83
N ALA A 14 20.71 -9.96 4.35
CA ALA A 14 21.09 -10.39 5.70
C ALA A 14 20.19 -9.77 6.78
N PHE A 15 19.80 -8.51 6.63
CA PHE A 15 18.89 -7.81 7.54
C PHE A 15 17.49 -8.41 7.51
N LEU A 16 16.90 -8.55 6.32
CA LEU A 16 15.58 -9.15 6.11
C LEU A 16 15.55 -10.61 6.56
N GLY A 17 16.58 -11.39 6.23
CA GLY A 17 16.71 -12.79 6.64
C GLY A 17 16.66 -12.98 8.16
N ARG A 18 17.29 -12.09 8.95
CA ARG A 18 17.18 -12.13 10.42
C ARG A 18 15.76 -11.90 10.91
N PHE A 19 15.00 -11.03 10.25
CA PHE A 19 13.61 -10.79 10.59
C PHE A 19 12.71 -11.96 10.18
N LEU A 20 12.85 -12.45 8.95
CA LEU A 20 11.98 -13.47 8.36
C LEU A 20 12.09 -14.83 9.06
N ARG A 21 13.30 -15.23 9.49
CA ARG A 21 13.54 -16.49 10.23
C ARG A 21 12.76 -16.61 11.56
N ARG A 22 12.12 -15.54 12.03
CA ARG A 22 11.30 -15.54 13.26
C ARG A 22 9.88 -16.04 13.06
N TYR A 23 9.47 -16.32 11.82
CA TYR A 23 8.11 -16.70 11.48
C TYR A 23 8.09 -18.09 10.84
N ALA A 24 7.10 -18.90 11.23
CA ALA A 24 6.85 -20.19 10.60
C ALA A 24 5.99 -20.07 9.34
N PHE A 25 5.13 -19.05 9.26
CA PHE A 25 4.28 -18.78 8.10
C PHE A 25 3.79 -17.32 8.11
N VAL A 26 3.43 -16.80 6.94
CA VAL A 26 2.78 -15.50 6.74
C VAL A 26 1.58 -15.70 5.83
N ASN A 27 0.40 -15.30 6.28
CA ASN A 27 -0.85 -15.44 5.55
C ASN A 27 -1.84 -14.31 5.91
N HIS A 28 -3.04 -14.39 5.35
CA HIS A 28 -4.05 -13.34 5.50
C HIS A 28 -4.57 -13.14 6.94
N LEU A 29 -4.37 -14.13 7.83
CA LEU A 29 -4.78 -14.05 9.23
C LEU A 29 -3.75 -13.32 10.09
N ASN A 30 -2.45 -13.45 9.78
CA ASN A 30 -1.38 -12.89 10.59
C ASN A 30 -0.66 -11.68 9.96
N ILE A 31 -1.01 -11.30 8.72
CA ILE A 31 -0.33 -10.24 7.97
C ILE A 31 -0.27 -8.89 8.70
N ALA A 32 -1.31 -8.54 9.47
CA ALA A 32 -1.32 -7.30 10.25
C ALA A 32 -0.30 -7.34 11.40
N CYS A 33 -0.20 -8.47 12.12
CA CYS A 33 0.80 -8.67 13.16
C CYS A 33 2.22 -8.71 12.58
N PHE A 34 2.39 -9.36 11.43
CA PHE A 34 3.66 -9.40 10.68
C PHE A 34 4.10 -7.99 10.27
N ALA A 35 3.22 -7.19 9.68
CA ALA A 35 3.48 -5.79 9.33
C ALA A 35 3.90 -4.96 10.55
N GLU A 36 3.22 -5.13 11.69
CA GLU A 36 3.55 -4.36 12.90
C GLU A 36 4.89 -4.79 13.52
N ALA A 37 5.22 -6.07 13.46
CA ALA A 37 6.51 -6.56 13.89
C ALA A 37 7.63 -6.13 12.94
N PHE A 38 7.37 -6.04 11.63
CA PHE A 38 8.28 -5.45 10.67
C PHE A 38 8.52 -3.96 10.97
N ALA A 39 7.46 -3.18 11.20
CA ALA A 39 7.59 -1.78 11.63
C ALA A 39 8.46 -1.63 12.89
N ARG A 40 8.29 -2.53 13.88
CA ARG A 40 9.16 -2.56 15.07
C ARG A 40 10.60 -2.91 14.73
N HIS A 41 10.83 -3.85 13.81
CA HIS A 41 12.16 -4.20 13.32
C HIS A 41 12.85 -3.01 12.63
N LEU A 42 12.07 -2.22 11.88
CA LEU A 42 12.48 -0.96 11.27
C LEU A 42 12.57 0.21 12.27
N ARG A 43 12.22 0.01 13.55
CA ARG A 43 12.06 1.07 14.56
C ARG A 43 11.11 2.21 14.12
N ALA A 44 10.16 1.90 13.24
CA ALA A 44 9.16 2.81 12.68
C ALA A 44 7.83 2.71 13.43
N GLN A 45 7.86 2.87 14.75
CA GLN A 45 6.66 2.68 15.60
C GLN A 45 5.70 3.87 15.54
N THR A 46 6.19 5.06 15.18
CA THR A 46 5.40 6.28 15.05
C THR A 46 4.70 6.35 13.70
N VAL A 47 3.44 6.78 13.70
CA VAL A 47 2.67 7.09 12.48
C VAL A 47 2.75 8.61 12.18
N PRO A 48 2.80 9.02 10.91
CA PRO A 48 2.72 8.18 9.70
C PRO A 48 4.07 7.54 9.34
N ARG A 49 4.05 6.29 8.88
CA ARG A 49 5.26 5.55 8.44
C ARG A 49 5.58 5.92 6.99
N ASP A 50 6.50 6.86 6.78
CA ASP A 50 6.83 7.36 5.44
C ASP A 50 7.84 6.46 4.70
N PRO A 51 7.44 5.73 3.65
CA PRO A 51 8.35 4.85 2.91
C PRO A 51 9.48 5.62 2.23
N PHE A 52 9.27 6.87 1.85
CA PHE A 52 10.33 7.70 1.25
C PHE A 52 11.48 7.99 2.22
N SER A 53 11.20 7.98 3.52
CA SER A 53 12.22 8.16 4.56
C SER A 53 12.77 6.81 5.01
N LEU A 54 11.91 5.80 5.16
CA LEU A 54 12.27 4.52 5.78
C LEU A 54 12.96 3.54 4.83
N LEU A 55 12.50 3.43 3.58
CA LEU A 55 13.08 2.45 2.63
C LEU A 55 14.52 2.78 2.25
N PRO A 56 14.91 4.05 2.00
CA PRO A 56 16.32 4.39 1.77
C PRO A 56 17.24 4.07 2.94
N MET A 57 16.76 4.14 4.18
CA MET A 57 17.55 3.75 5.35
C MET A 57 17.88 2.24 5.37
N LEU A 58 17.12 1.43 4.65
CA LEU A 58 17.35 0.01 4.42
C LEU A 58 18.23 -0.26 3.19
N GLY A 59 18.73 0.78 2.52
CA GLY A 59 19.53 0.63 1.32
C GLY A 59 18.71 0.39 0.04
N LEU A 60 17.38 0.53 0.08
CA LEU A 60 16.56 0.53 -1.13
C LEU A 60 16.69 1.89 -1.83
N GLN A 61 16.97 1.86 -3.13
CA GLN A 61 16.96 3.06 -3.95
C GLN A 61 15.53 3.35 -4.42
N LEU A 62 15.12 4.61 -4.39
CA LEU A 62 13.80 5.03 -4.89
C LEU A 62 13.98 5.94 -6.09
N HIS A 63 13.52 5.49 -7.26
CA HIS A 63 13.69 6.21 -8.52
C HIS A 63 12.33 6.64 -9.06
N ARG A 64 12.17 7.92 -9.34
CA ARG A 64 10.97 8.40 -10.05
C ARG A 64 11.15 8.10 -11.53
N SER A 65 10.18 7.42 -12.14
CA SER A 65 10.28 6.94 -13.52
C SER A 65 9.15 7.53 -14.40
N PRO A 66 9.50 8.16 -15.55
CA PRO A 66 8.52 8.58 -16.55
C PRO A 66 7.98 7.42 -17.38
N GLN A 67 8.66 6.26 -17.40
CA GLN A 67 8.29 5.10 -18.23
C GLN A 67 7.19 4.21 -17.61
N LEU A 68 6.80 4.47 -16.36
CA LEU A 68 5.76 3.72 -15.67
C LEU A 68 4.37 4.33 -15.95
N PHE A 69 3.79 3.93 -17.08
CA PHE A 69 2.45 4.36 -17.51
C PHE A 69 1.33 3.49 -16.94
N ALA A 70 1.50 2.16 -16.93
CA ALA A 70 0.48 1.21 -16.49
C ALA A 70 0.61 0.77 -15.02
N SER A 71 1.82 0.83 -14.47
CA SER A 71 2.11 0.43 -13.08
C SER A 71 2.45 1.65 -12.23
N ARG A 72 2.05 1.64 -10.95
CA ARG A 72 2.36 2.74 -10.02
C ARG A 72 3.76 2.66 -9.45
N ALA A 73 4.23 1.45 -9.18
CA ALA A 73 5.58 1.17 -8.77
C ALA A 73 5.97 -0.23 -9.29
N ILE A 74 7.28 -0.46 -9.42
CA ILE A 74 7.87 -1.77 -9.66
C ILE A 74 9.19 -1.83 -8.88
N TRP A 75 9.49 -2.94 -8.23
CA TRP A 75 10.83 -3.19 -7.72
C TRP A 75 11.70 -3.94 -8.74
N ILE A 76 13.01 -3.72 -8.65
CA ILE A 76 14.03 -4.37 -9.49
C ILE A 76 15.22 -4.71 -8.58
N LYS A 77 15.79 -5.90 -8.77
CA LYS A 77 17.09 -6.30 -8.20
C LYS A 77 18.13 -6.38 -9.31
N THR A 78 19.19 -5.59 -9.19
CA THR A 78 20.34 -5.59 -10.12
C THR A 78 21.61 -5.87 -9.34
N ASN A 79 22.33 -6.96 -9.64
CA ASN A 79 23.59 -7.44 -9.04
C ASN A 79 23.83 -7.16 -7.54
N ASN A 80 23.98 -5.90 -7.14
CA ASN A 80 24.23 -5.48 -5.76
C ASN A 80 23.23 -4.44 -5.19
N THR A 81 22.10 -4.18 -5.84
CA THR A 81 21.13 -3.15 -5.41
C THR A 81 19.69 -3.59 -5.56
N TYR A 82 18.85 -3.14 -4.63
CA TYR A 82 17.40 -3.14 -4.75
C TYR A 82 16.94 -1.72 -5.04
N ALA A 83 16.10 -1.58 -6.07
CA ALA A 83 15.50 -0.31 -6.44
C ALA A 83 13.99 -0.46 -6.58
N ILE A 84 13.23 0.58 -6.20
CA ILE A 84 11.82 0.71 -6.52
C ILE A 84 11.66 1.91 -7.44
N HIS A 85 11.22 1.65 -8.66
CA HIS A 85 10.83 2.68 -9.61
C HIS A 85 9.36 3.00 -9.38
N TYR A 86 8.99 4.29 -9.28
CA TYR A 86 7.61 4.70 -9.10
C TYR A 86 7.19 5.77 -10.11
N SER A 87 5.92 5.74 -10.50
CA SER A 87 5.38 6.58 -11.57
C SER A 87 5.49 8.07 -11.20
N GLN A 88 5.93 8.87 -12.17
CA GLN A 88 6.02 10.32 -11.96
C GLN A 88 4.65 11.02 -11.94
N TYR A 89 3.61 10.41 -12.47
CA TYR A 89 2.29 11.03 -12.65
C TYR A 89 1.37 10.87 -11.44
N GLU A 90 1.77 10.03 -10.49
CA GLU A 90 1.00 9.76 -9.27
C GLU A 90 1.36 10.73 -8.15
N ASN A 91 0.36 11.10 -7.35
CA ASN A 91 0.61 11.92 -6.16
C ASN A 91 1.37 11.12 -5.10
N ARG A 92 2.10 11.84 -4.22
CA ARG A 92 2.94 11.22 -3.19
C ARG A 92 2.16 10.26 -2.29
N SER A 93 0.93 10.60 -1.88
CA SER A 93 0.09 9.77 -1.00
C SER A 93 -0.30 8.43 -1.65
N SER A 94 -0.57 8.43 -2.95
CA SER A 94 -0.86 7.23 -3.77
C SER A 94 0.39 6.33 -3.86
N ILE A 95 1.55 6.95 -4.12
CA ILE A 95 2.82 6.24 -4.23
C ILE A 95 3.23 5.59 -2.90
N ARG A 96 2.96 6.19 -1.74
CA ARG A 96 3.32 5.59 -0.43
C ARG A 96 2.76 4.18 -0.25
N PHE A 97 1.53 3.95 -0.71
CA PHE A 97 0.93 2.62 -0.65
C PHE A 97 1.68 1.64 -1.57
N SER A 98 1.91 2.06 -2.81
CA SER A 98 2.63 1.25 -3.81
C SER A 98 4.06 0.91 -3.34
N LEU A 99 4.78 1.85 -2.73
CA LEU A 99 6.13 1.59 -2.21
C LEU A 99 6.15 0.51 -1.10
N TRP A 100 5.19 0.54 -0.17
CA TRP A 100 5.09 -0.52 0.84
C TRP A 100 4.61 -1.85 0.27
N HIS A 101 3.79 -1.82 -0.78
CA HIS A 101 3.40 -3.01 -1.54
C HIS A 101 4.64 -3.66 -2.17
N GLU A 102 5.45 -2.89 -2.93
CA GLU A 102 6.70 -3.39 -3.50
C GLU A 102 7.70 -3.87 -2.42
N ALA A 103 7.74 -3.21 -1.26
CA ALA A 103 8.57 -3.67 -0.15
C ALA A 103 8.14 -5.04 0.39
N PHE A 104 6.84 -5.37 0.35
CA PHE A 104 6.37 -6.72 0.68
C PHE A 104 6.77 -7.73 -0.39
N GLU A 105 6.67 -7.38 -1.67
CA GLU A 105 7.13 -8.23 -2.76
C GLU A 105 8.62 -8.59 -2.59
N ILE A 106 9.47 -7.62 -2.24
CA ILE A 106 10.89 -7.87 -1.91
C ILE A 106 11.03 -8.83 -0.71
N LEU A 107 10.19 -8.70 0.33
CA LEU A 107 10.18 -9.64 1.45
C LEU A 107 9.78 -11.04 0.97
N ALA A 108 8.74 -11.16 0.14
CA ALA A 108 8.17 -12.40 -0.34
C ALA A 108 9.11 -13.19 -1.26
N GLU A 109 9.93 -12.49 -2.05
CA GLU A 109 10.95 -13.09 -2.92
C GLU A 109 12.24 -13.49 -2.16
N HIS A 110 12.36 -13.16 -0.87
CA HIS A 110 13.54 -13.51 -0.09
C HIS A 110 13.59 -15.03 0.18
N PRO A 111 14.74 -15.72 0.06
CA PRO A 111 14.87 -17.18 0.29
C PRO A 111 14.51 -17.71 1.69
N HIS A 112 14.19 -16.82 2.62
CA HIS A 112 13.80 -17.13 4.00
C HIS A 112 12.38 -16.69 4.29
N PHE A 113 11.64 -16.22 3.28
CA PHE A 113 10.24 -15.91 3.46
C PHE A 113 9.49 -17.21 3.79
N PRO A 114 8.68 -17.23 4.86
CA PRO A 114 8.24 -18.48 5.47
C PRO A 114 7.06 -19.13 4.75
N SER A 115 6.65 -18.64 3.58
CA SER A 115 5.44 -19.11 2.90
C SER A 115 5.62 -19.09 1.39
N LEU A 116 5.19 -20.15 0.73
CA LEU A 116 5.06 -20.18 -0.73
C LEU A 116 3.71 -19.58 -1.09
N LEU A 117 3.73 -18.46 -1.81
CA LEU A 117 2.53 -17.69 -2.11
C LEU A 117 2.19 -17.78 -3.61
N PRO A 118 0.99 -18.26 -3.99
CA PRO A 118 0.50 -18.09 -5.35
C PRO A 118 0.44 -16.59 -5.72
N PRO A 119 0.64 -16.21 -6.99
CA PRO A 119 0.70 -14.79 -7.39
C PRO A 119 -0.50 -13.95 -6.91
N ALA A 120 -1.71 -14.50 -7.02
CA ALA A 120 -2.92 -13.82 -6.58
C ALA A 120 -3.02 -13.64 -5.06
N GLU A 121 -2.44 -14.55 -4.27
CA GLU A 121 -2.37 -14.40 -2.81
C GLU A 121 -1.27 -13.42 -2.41
N LYS A 122 -0.12 -13.47 -3.10
CA LYS A 122 1.00 -12.54 -2.91
C LYS A 122 0.54 -11.09 -3.07
N GLU A 123 -0.15 -10.78 -4.17
CA GLU A 123 -0.75 -9.47 -4.44
C GLU A 123 -1.68 -9.00 -3.30
N ARG A 124 -2.57 -9.88 -2.85
CA ARG A 124 -3.52 -9.57 -1.76
C ARG A 124 -2.80 -9.35 -0.42
N LEU A 125 -1.73 -10.08 -0.14
CA LEU A 125 -0.94 -9.91 1.07
C LEU A 125 -0.11 -8.63 1.01
N ALA A 126 0.45 -8.28 -0.15
CA ALA A 126 1.15 -7.02 -0.36
C ALA A 126 0.24 -5.81 -0.08
N ASP A 127 -0.99 -5.83 -0.60
CA ASP A 127 -2.01 -4.81 -0.30
C ASP A 127 -2.34 -4.70 1.19
N ARG A 128 -2.56 -5.85 1.85
CA ARG A 128 -2.88 -5.89 3.29
C ARG A 128 -1.70 -5.45 4.16
N PHE A 129 -0.49 -5.81 3.76
CA PHE A 129 0.74 -5.41 4.42
C PHE A 129 0.93 -3.89 4.33
N ALA A 130 0.82 -3.32 3.13
CA ALA A 130 0.92 -1.88 2.90
C ALA A 130 -0.15 -1.11 3.70
N ALA A 131 -1.40 -1.60 3.69
CA ALA A 131 -2.48 -1.02 4.48
C ALA A 131 -2.19 -1.07 5.99
N SER A 132 -1.70 -2.20 6.50
CA SER A 132 -1.41 -2.38 7.93
C SER A 132 -0.20 -1.60 8.40
N LEU A 133 0.80 -1.39 7.54
CA LEU A 133 1.93 -0.51 7.84
C LEU A 133 1.50 0.95 7.90
N LEU A 134 0.81 1.44 6.86
CA LEU A 134 0.43 2.85 6.77
C LEU A 134 -0.65 3.24 7.76
N MET A 135 -1.60 2.33 8.02
CA MET A 135 -2.79 2.58 8.83
C MET A 135 -2.97 1.44 9.85
N PRO A 136 -2.09 1.35 10.88
CA PRO A 136 -2.16 0.29 11.86
C PRO A 136 -3.42 0.41 12.73
N ASP A 137 -4.00 -0.73 13.10
CA ASP A 137 -5.29 -0.83 13.78
C ASP A 137 -5.37 0.02 15.04
N TRP A 138 -4.33 -0.03 15.88
CA TRP A 138 -4.27 0.73 17.13
C TRP A 138 -4.35 2.23 16.88
N ALA A 139 -3.69 2.73 15.83
CA ALA A 139 -3.66 4.15 15.52
C ALA A 139 -5.00 4.62 14.99
N ILE A 140 -5.61 3.85 14.09
CA ILE A 140 -6.95 4.14 13.58
C ILE A 140 -7.94 4.19 14.73
N ARG A 141 -7.98 3.16 15.59
CA ARG A 141 -8.92 3.11 16.72
C ARG A 141 -8.75 4.32 17.65
N ARG A 142 -7.51 4.73 17.90
CA ARG A 142 -7.20 5.92 18.71
C ARG A 142 -7.76 7.20 18.07
N GLU A 143 -7.46 7.47 16.80
CA GLU A 143 -7.92 8.69 16.13
C GLU A 143 -9.44 8.68 15.92
N VAL A 144 -10.02 7.53 15.62
CA VAL A 144 -11.47 7.35 15.54
C VAL A 144 -12.16 7.73 16.86
N LYS A 145 -11.61 7.29 18.00
CA LYS A 145 -12.13 7.67 19.33
C LYS A 145 -12.00 9.18 19.56
N ARG A 146 -10.88 9.77 19.17
CA ARG A 146 -10.62 11.22 19.26
C ARG A 146 -11.62 12.05 18.46
N PHE A 147 -12.01 11.58 17.28
CA PHE A 147 -12.92 12.28 16.37
C PHE A 147 -14.37 11.75 16.41
N ALA A 148 -14.77 11.06 17.48
CA ALA A 148 -16.09 10.42 17.59
C ALA A 148 -17.27 11.40 17.41
N THR A 149 -17.09 12.68 17.77
CA THR A 149 -18.10 13.74 17.64
C THR A 149 -18.21 14.32 16.23
N ASN A 150 -17.18 14.20 15.40
CA ASN A 150 -17.17 14.67 14.02
C ASN A 150 -17.12 13.50 13.03
N GLY A 151 -18.18 12.70 13.05
CA GLY A 151 -18.32 11.59 12.13
C GLY A 151 -18.29 12.04 10.66
N ALA A 152 -18.76 13.27 10.37
CA ALA A 152 -18.96 13.75 9.00
C ALA A 152 -17.67 13.79 8.18
N GLY A 153 -16.61 14.38 8.75
CA GLY A 153 -15.29 14.56 8.14
C GLY A 153 -14.27 13.46 8.45
N LEU A 154 -14.62 12.46 9.29
CA LEU A 154 -13.68 11.46 9.81
C LEU A 154 -12.78 10.83 8.74
N VAL A 155 -13.35 10.37 7.62
CA VAL A 155 -12.56 9.73 6.55
C VAL A 155 -11.52 10.68 5.95
N ALA A 156 -11.89 11.94 5.73
CA ALA A 156 -10.98 12.92 5.14
C ALA A 156 -9.85 13.23 6.13
N VAL A 157 -10.21 13.54 7.38
CA VAL A 157 -9.24 13.82 8.46
C VAL A 157 -8.26 12.66 8.63
N LEU A 158 -8.75 11.42 8.74
CA LEU A 158 -7.86 10.26 8.90
C LEU A 158 -7.00 10.03 7.66
N ALA A 159 -7.56 10.17 6.46
CA ALA A 159 -6.78 10.02 5.23
C ALA A 159 -5.60 11.01 5.21
N ASP A 160 -5.83 12.26 5.62
CA ASP A 160 -4.80 13.29 5.72
C ASP A 160 -3.79 12.96 6.83
N CYS A 161 -4.25 12.55 8.03
CA CYS A 161 -3.38 12.17 9.16
C CYS A 161 -2.42 11.01 8.81
N PHE A 162 -2.89 10.01 8.09
CA PHE A 162 -2.09 8.85 7.69
C PHE A 162 -1.36 9.04 6.35
N GLY A 163 -1.65 10.12 5.61
CA GLY A 163 -1.05 10.41 4.31
C GLY A 163 -1.44 9.40 3.23
N VAL A 164 -2.71 8.99 3.19
CA VAL A 164 -3.26 7.98 2.27
C VAL A 164 -4.47 8.51 1.50
N SER A 165 -4.92 7.79 0.48
CA SER A 165 -6.16 8.17 -0.22
C SER A 165 -7.41 7.94 0.64
N ARG A 166 -8.46 8.74 0.43
CA ARG A 166 -9.77 8.56 1.07
C ARG A 166 -10.36 7.17 0.79
N THR A 167 -10.11 6.62 -0.40
CA THR A 167 -10.57 5.27 -0.77
C THR A 167 -9.86 4.20 0.07
N ALA A 168 -8.55 4.29 0.23
CA ALA A 168 -7.79 3.36 1.09
C ALA A 168 -8.26 3.46 2.55
N MET A 169 -8.44 4.67 3.07
CA MET A 169 -8.93 4.89 4.43
C MET A 169 -10.35 4.32 4.64
N ARG A 170 -11.26 4.48 3.66
CA ARG A 170 -12.60 3.87 3.73
C ARG A 170 -12.54 2.35 3.81
N ARG A 171 -11.70 1.71 2.98
CA ARG A 171 -11.50 0.26 3.00
C ARG A 171 -11.00 -0.18 4.36
N ARG A 172 -9.96 0.49 4.87
CA ARG A 172 -9.36 0.16 6.17
C ARG A 172 -10.32 0.35 7.35
N LEU A 173 -11.14 1.40 7.35
CA LEU A 173 -12.16 1.61 8.39
C LEU A 173 -13.21 0.50 8.43
N ARG A 174 -13.57 -0.09 7.28
CA ARG A 174 -14.50 -1.24 7.24
C ARG A 174 -13.90 -2.48 7.90
N GLU A 175 -12.58 -2.66 7.80
CA GLU A 175 -11.85 -3.77 8.42
C GLU A 175 -11.70 -3.57 9.92
N VAL A 176 -11.22 -2.39 10.34
CA VAL A 176 -10.82 -2.16 11.74
C VAL A 176 -11.98 -1.70 12.62
N ALA A 177 -12.92 -0.92 12.08
CA ALA A 177 -14.03 -0.34 12.83
C ALA A 177 -15.39 -0.53 12.13
N PRO A 178 -15.82 -1.78 11.86
CA PRO A 178 -17.02 -2.06 11.07
C PRO A 178 -18.30 -1.46 11.66
N HIS A 179 -18.39 -1.37 12.99
CA HIS A 179 -19.55 -0.81 13.71
C HIS A 179 -19.77 0.69 13.43
N LEU A 180 -18.69 1.45 13.21
CA LEU A 180 -18.79 2.88 12.90
C LEU A 180 -19.18 3.12 11.45
N TYR A 181 -18.75 2.24 10.56
CA TYR A 181 -19.12 2.31 9.15
C TYR A 181 -20.62 1.99 8.95
N ARG A 182 -21.15 0.97 9.63
CA ARG A 182 -22.56 0.53 9.48
C ARG A 182 -23.58 1.57 9.95
N ARG A 183 -23.33 2.30 11.04
CA ARG A 183 -24.30 3.29 11.57
C ARG A 183 -24.62 4.42 10.59
N ARG A 184 -23.65 4.81 9.75
CA ARG A 184 -23.80 5.98 8.86
C ARG A 184 -24.46 5.67 7.52
N ASN A 185 -24.35 4.44 7.02
CA ASN A 185 -24.98 4.03 5.74
C ASN A 185 -26.48 3.72 5.86
N ARG A 186 -27.04 3.67 7.09
CA ARG A 186 -28.48 3.51 7.29
C ARG A 186 -29.28 4.82 7.07
N SER A 187 -28.64 5.98 7.20
CA SER A 187 -29.31 7.27 7.13
C SER A 187 -29.27 7.95 5.76
N ARG A 188 -28.62 7.36 4.75
CA ARG A 188 -28.73 7.76 3.34
C ARG A 188 -28.58 6.52 2.44
N PRO A 189 -29.63 6.05 1.75
CA PRO A 189 -29.45 5.04 0.72
C PRO A 189 -28.48 5.60 -0.32
N TRP A 190 -27.47 4.80 -0.66
CA TRP A 190 -26.46 5.16 -1.63
C TRP A 190 -27.11 5.13 -3.02
N THR A 191 -27.58 6.28 -3.51
CA THR A 191 -27.87 6.44 -4.93
C THR A 191 -26.54 6.52 -5.68
N PRO A 192 -26.26 5.62 -6.64
CA PRO A 192 -25.11 5.79 -7.50
C PRO A 192 -25.31 7.06 -8.32
N LEU A 193 -24.55 8.12 -8.00
CA LEU A 193 -24.37 9.27 -8.89
C LEU A 193 -23.47 8.85 -10.06
N PHE A 194 -24.03 8.03 -10.94
CA PHE A 194 -23.60 7.88 -12.32
C PHE A 194 -24.86 7.87 -13.19
N SER A 195 -25.43 9.05 -13.37
CA SER A 195 -26.35 9.35 -14.47
C SER A 195 -25.77 10.52 -15.25
N HIS A 196 -24.67 10.27 -15.95
CA HIS A 196 -24.39 11.02 -17.17
C HIS A 196 -24.94 10.19 -18.33
N LYS A 197 -26.24 10.33 -18.59
CA LYS A 197 -26.80 10.09 -19.92
C LYS A 197 -26.26 11.19 -20.85
N GLY A 198 -25.02 11.02 -21.30
CA GLY A 198 -24.53 11.66 -22.50
C GLY A 198 -25.23 11.02 -23.69
N LYS A 199 -26.03 11.81 -24.40
CA LYS A 199 -26.74 11.43 -25.63
C LYS A 199 -25.76 10.85 -26.65
N LEU A 200 -25.94 9.58 -27.02
CA LEU A 200 -25.38 9.00 -28.24
C LEU A 200 -26.20 9.53 -29.42
N SER A 201 -25.58 10.39 -30.23
CA SER A 201 -26.08 10.80 -31.54
C SER A 201 -25.37 10.00 -32.64
N ALA A 202 -26.16 9.14 -33.29
CA ALA A 202 -26.17 8.70 -34.70
C ALA A 202 -24.90 8.14 -35.40
N PRO A 203 -25.08 7.20 -36.37
CA PRO A 203 -24.00 6.42 -36.96
C PRO A 203 -23.32 7.12 -38.15
N CYS A 204 -22.00 7.03 -38.22
CA CYS A 204 -21.25 7.30 -39.45
C CYS A 204 -21.21 6.02 -40.29
N LYS A 205 -21.72 6.15 -41.52
CA LYS A 205 -21.64 5.17 -42.61
C LYS A 205 -20.20 4.98 -43.07
N ASP A 206 -19.87 3.73 -43.37
CA ASP A 206 -18.97 3.20 -44.40
C ASP A 206 -17.78 4.04 -44.86
N GLY A 207 -16.58 3.47 -44.72
CA GLY A 207 -15.40 3.96 -45.44
C GLY A 207 -14.07 3.41 -44.96
N ASN A 208 -13.80 2.14 -45.26
CA ASN A 208 -12.52 1.66 -45.80
C ASN A 208 -11.20 2.12 -45.13
N ARG A 209 -10.49 1.21 -44.43
CA ARG A 209 -9.03 0.97 -44.59
C ARG A 209 -8.47 -0.11 -43.64
N THR A 210 -7.68 -0.96 -44.27
CA THR A 210 -6.72 -1.96 -43.77
C THR A 210 -5.54 -1.35 -43.00
N CYS A 211 -4.92 -2.20 -42.15
CA CYS A 211 -3.48 -2.36 -41.79
C CYS A 211 -3.37 -2.69 -40.29
N LEU A 212 -2.96 -3.91 -39.90
CA LEU A 212 -1.56 -4.33 -39.72
C LEU A 212 -0.75 -3.29 -38.92
N ILE A 213 -0.57 -3.51 -37.62
CA ILE A 213 0.62 -4.12 -36.97
C ILE A 213 0.17 -4.64 -35.59
#